data_AF-A0AAD5S8Y9-F1
#
_entry.id   AF-A0AAD5S8Y9-F1
#
_cell.length_a   1.000
_cell.length_b   1.000
_cell.length_c   1.000
_cell.angle_alpha   90.00
_cell.angle_beta   90.00
_cell.angle_gamma   90.00
#
_symmetry.space_group_name_H-M   'P 1'
#
loop_
_entity.id
_entity.type
_entity.pdbx_description
1 polymer ?
#
loop_
_entity_poly.entity_id
_entity_poly.type
_entity_poly.pdbx_seq_one_letter_code
_entity_poly.pdbx_strand_id
1 'polypeptide(L)'
;MAAHVQVPAPTEGVRPLRGEVALPKGLSSEDTSVILVFAKGAQAEEAKKLGAHIVGAEELIQEILADRVKFDKVLSTREMFPQVVKIARVLGPKGLMPSPAKGTVSDDLPAMMANLQATSKFEVDQHGYVHLDIARTAWTDSEILTNITTFVKAVRAARPPKTDESKFVESINISAEYAPGLKLPPQIFAVAKEKGSKK
;
A
#
# COMPACT_ATOMS: atom_id res chain seq x y z
N MET A 1 -5.04 13.49 -6.06
CA MET A 1 -6.36 13.01 -6.54
C MET A 1 -6.63 11.69 -5.85
N ALA A 2 -7.75 11.64 -5.15
CA ALA A 2 -8.21 10.47 -4.41
C ALA A 2 -9.32 9.77 -5.20
N ALA A 3 -9.31 8.44 -5.15
CA ALA A 3 -10.40 7.60 -5.61
C ALA A 3 -11.18 7.09 -4.39
N HIS A 4 -12.49 7.26 -4.46
CA HIS A 4 -13.47 6.73 -3.52
C HIS A 4 -14.25 5.63 -4.21
N VAL A 5 -14.12 4.40 -3.74
CA VAL A 5 -14.87 3.26 -4.27
C VAL A 5 -15.89 2.83 -3.23
N GLN A 6 -17.16 2.82 -3.62
CA GLN A 6 -18.26 2.34 -2.78
C GLN A 6 -18.43 0.83 -2.96
N VAL A 7 -18.35 0.12 -1.85
CA VAL A 7 -18.61 -1.32 -1.71
C VAL A 7 -19.80 -1.50 -0.74
N PRO A 8 -20.51 -2.64 -0.79
CA PRO A 8 -21.60 -2.90 0.15
C PRO A 8 -21.10 -2.78 1.59
N ALA A 9 -21.86 -2.09 2.42
CA ALA A 9 -21.48 -1.77 3.79
C ALA A 9 -21.11 -3.04 4.58
N PRO A 10 -20.01 -3.02 5.36
CA PRO A 10 -19.63 -4.15 6.18
C PRO A 10 -20.74 -4.43 7.20
N THR A 11 -21.24 -5.67 7.23
CA THR A 11 -22.21 -6.10 8.26
C THR A 11 -21.53 -6.15 9.63
N GLU A 12 -22.22 -5.71 10.67
CA GLU A 12 -21.72 -5.75 12.05
C GLU A 12 -21.16 -7.14 12.41
N GLY A 13 -19.90 -7.19 12.85
CA GLY A 13 -19.20 -8.42 13.23
C GLY A 13 -18.33 -9.07 12.14
N VAL A 14 -18.35 -8.58 10.90
CA VAL A 14 -17.42 -9.03 9.83
C VAL A 14 -16.16 -8.17 9.84
N ARG A 15 -14.98 -8.80 9.77
CA ARG A 15 -13.70 -8.07 9.67
C ARG A 15 -13.75 -7.10 8.48
N PRO A 16 -13.33 -5.83 8.65
CA PRO A 16 -13.31 -4.88 7.55
C PRO A 16 -12.43 -5.42 6.44
N LEU A 17 -12.86 -5.19 5.20
CA LEU A 17 -12.07 -5.56 4.03
C LEU A 17 -10.77 -4.77 4.06
N ARG A 18 -9.66 -5.49 4.12
CA ARG A 18 -8.31 -4.93 4.04
C ARG A 18 -7.63 -5.50 2.81
N GLY A 19 -6.99 -4.63 2.06
CA GLY A 19 -6.21 -5.03 0.90
C GLY A 19 -4.98 -4.17 0.75
N GLU A 20 -4.07 -4.64 -0.09
CA GLU A 20 -2.88 -3.91 -0.50
C GLU A 20 -2.92 -3.85 -2.03
N VAL A 21 -2.58 -2.68 -2.58
CA VAL A 21 -2.47 -2.49 -4.03
C VAL A 21 -1.08 -1.96 -4.35
N ALA A 22 -0.38 -2.66 -5.22
CA ALA A 22 0.82 -2.13 -5.85
C ALA A 22 0.38 -1.27 -7.04
N LEU A 23 0.56 0.05 -6.93
CA LEU A 23 0.28 0.97 -8.03
C LEU A 23 1.45 0.95 -9.02
N PRO A 24 1.21 0.74 -10.34
CA PRO A 24 2.26 0.69 -11.35
C PRO A 24 3.10 1.96 -11.40
N LYS A 25 2.43 3.11 -11.23
CA LYS A 25 3.09 4.38 -10.96
C LYS A 25 2.82 4.75 -9.52
N GLY A 26 3.82 4.54 -8.66
CA GLY A 26 3.75 4.93 -7.27
C GLY A 26 3.50 6.43 -7.17
N LEU A 27 2.60 6.82 -6.28
CA LEU A 27 2.62 8.17 -5.76
C LEU A 27 3.95 8.29 -5.02
N SER A 28 4.96 8.84 -5.66
CA SER A 28 6.18 9.23 -4.97
C SER A 28 5.79 10.27 -3.93
N SER A 29 5.36 9.84 -2.76
CA SER A 29 5.48 10.62 -1.54
C SER A 29 6.97 10.67 -1.24
N GLU A 30 7.70 11.47 -2.03
CA GLU A 30 9.09 11.82 -1.77
C GLU A 30 9.26 12.59 -0.46
N ASP A 31 8.17 13.05 0.19
CA ASP A 31 8.31 14.11 1.19
C ASP A 31 7.84 13.81 2.62
N THR A 32 7.40 12.61 3.01
CA THR A 32 6.91 12.47 4.41
C THR A 32 6.93 11.10 5.06
N SER A 33 7.15 10.00 4.33
CA SER A 33 7.31 8.70 4.99
C SER A 33 8.74 8.55 5.47
N VAL A 34 8.96 8.64 6.79
CA VAL A 34 10.28 8.36 7.35
C VAL A 34 10.52 6.85 7.26
N ILE A 35 11.40 6.46 6.32
CA ILE A 35 11.77 5.06 6.08
C ILE A 35 12.93 4.68 7.00
N LEU A 36 12.70 3.68 7.86
CA LEU A 36 13.70 3.07 8.72
C LEU A 36 14.12 1.72 8.14
N VAL A 37 15.43 1.54 7.94
CA VAL A 37 16.00 0.30 7.40
C VAL A 37 16.90 -0.36 8.44
N PHE A 38 16.57 -1.60 8.81
CA PHE A 38 17.44 -2.46 9.60
C PHE A 38 18.39 -3.23 8.69
N ALA A 39 19.64 -2.79 8.64
CA ALA A 39 20.70 -3.42 7.86
C ALA A 39 22.05 -3.30 8.60
N LYS A 40 22.97 -4.24 8.32
CA LYS A 40 24.34 -4.24 8.83
C LYS A 40 25.33 -4.08 7.67
N GLY A 41 26.48 -3.44 7.94
CA GLY A 41 27.61 -3.38 7.01
C GLY A 41 27.30 -2.70 5.66
N ALA A 42 27.68 -3.35 4.56
CA ALA A 42 27.59 -2.79 3.20
C ALA A 42 26.14 -2.47 2.77
N GLN A 43 25.16 -3.22 3.26
CA GLN A 43 23.74 -2.96 2.99
C GLN A 43 23.24 -1.68 3.67
N ALA A 44 23.86 -1.24 4.77
CA ALA A 44 23.50 0.01 5.43
C ALA A 44 23.95 1.24 4.60
N GLU A 45 25.13 1.16 3.99
CA GLU A 45 25.63 2.18 3.06
C GLU A 45 24.73 2.29 1.82
N GLU A 46 24.30 1.16 1.28
CA GLU A 46 23.40 1.11 0.13
C GLU A 46 22.02 1.69 0.45
N ALA A 47 21.46 1.36 1.63
CA ALA A 47 20.20 1.94 2.09
C ALA A 47 20.26 3.47 2.22
N LYS A 48 21.37 4.03 2.74
CA LYS A 48 21.56 5.48 2.84
C LYS A 48 21.61 6.14 1.47
N LYS A 49 22.28 5.53 0.49
CA LYS A 49 22.36 6.04 -0.89
C LYS A 49 21.00 6.06 -1.60
N LEU A 50 20.12 5.13 -1.25
CA LEU A 50 18.79 4.98 -1.82
C LEU A 50 17.73 5.89 -1.15
N GLY A 51 18.10 6.72 -0.18
CA GLY A 51 17.19 7.68 0.46
C GLY A 51 16.50 7.16 1.73
N ALA A 52 17.04 6.12 2.39
CA ALA A 52 16.59 5.75 3.73
C ALA A 52 16.95 6.87 4.73
N HIS A 53 15.95 7.33 5.51
CA HIS A 53 16.12 8.44 6.45
C HIS A 53 16.86 7.99 7.71
N ILE A 54 16.58 6.77 8.17
CA ILE A 54 17.18 6.20 9.37
C ILE A 54 17.68 4.80 9.04
N VAL A 55 18.96 4.55 9.24
CA VAL A 55 19.59 3.25 9.00
C VAL A 55 20.37 2.86 10.24
N GLY A 56 20.17 1.63 10.73
CA GLY A 56 20.97 1.13 11.82
C GLY A 56 20.66 -0.31 12.20
N ALA A 57 21.42 -0.81 13.17
CA ALA A 57 21.41 -2.19 13.60
C ALA A 57 20.82 -2.31 15.02
N GLU A 58 21.60 -2.76 16.00
CA GLU A 58 21.12 -3.09 17.34
C GLU A 58 20.83 -1.88 18.24
N GLU A 59 21.46 -0.73 17.96
CA GLU A 59 21.30 0.50 18.75
C GLU A 59 19.89 1.09 18.58
N LEU A 60 19.40 1.15 17.33
CA LEU A 60 18.04 1.62 17.02
C LEU A 60 16.95 0.75 17.65
N ILE A 61 17.21 -0.54 17.86
CA ILE A 61 16.24 -1.45 18.46
C ILE A 61 15.90 -0.99 19.89
N GLN A 62 16.90 -0.51 20.64
CA GLN A 62 16.70 0.01 21.99
C GLN A 62 15.96 1.36 21.98
N GLU A 63 16.27 2.24 21.03
CA GLU A 63 15.59 3.54 20.90
C GLU A 63 14.13 3.40 20.48
N ILE A 64 13.80 2.41 19.65
CA ILE A 64 12.43 2.10 19.24
C ILE A 64 11.64 1.47 20.40
N LEU A 65 12.28 0.63 21.22
CA LEU A 65 11.68 0.14 22.47
C LEU A 65 11.39 1.27 23.45
N ALA A 66 12.23 2.32 23.47
CA ALA A 66 12.02 3.53 24.25
C ALA A 66 11.06 4.55 23.59
N ASP A 67 10.44 4.21 22.45
CA ASP A 67 9.51 5.04 21.66
C ASP A 67 10.07 6.44 21.27
N ARG A 68 11.39 6.56 21.12
CA ARG A 68 12.05 7.85 20.81
C ARG A 68 12.09 8.20 19.33
N VAL A 69 11.85 7.23 18.45
CA VAL A 69 11.98 7.38 17.00
C VAL A 69 10.61 7.30 16.34
N LYS A 70 10.28 8.31 15.54
CA LYS A 70 9.08 8.33 14.69
C LYS A 70 9.45 7.87 13.28
N PHE A 71 8.78 6.84 12.80
CA PHE A 71 8.95 6.31 11.45
C PHE A 71 7.61 5.78 10.93
N ASP A 72 7.43 5.83 9.62
CA ASP A 72 6.18 5.47 8.93
C ASP A 72 6.30 4.12 8.22
N LYS A 73 7.52 3.74 7.82
CA LYS A 73 7.77 2.51 7.08
C LYS A 73 9.06 1.85 7.56
N VAL A 74 9.02 0.53 7.77
CA VAL A 74 10.16 -0.26 8.23
C VAL A 74 10.52 -1.29 7.18
N LEU A 75 11.80 -1.37 6.84
CA LEU A 75 12.40 -2.44 6.04
C LEU A 75 13.45 -3.16 6.87
N SER A 76 13.60 -4.47 6.65
CA SER A 76 14.62 -5.27 7.32
C SER A 76 15.31 -6.20 6.34
N THR A 77 16.62 -6.38 6.52
CA THR A 77 17.35 -7.48 5.89
C THR A 77 17.04 -8.80 6.60
N ARG A 78 17.29 -9.93 5.95
CA ARG A 78 16.99 -11.25 6.55
C ARG A 78 17.81 -11.53 7.80
N GLU A 79 19.05 -11.06 7.83
CA GLU A 79 19.94 -11.22 8.99
C GLU A 79 19.44 -10.48 10.24
N MET A 80 18.87 -9.29 10.07
CA MET A 80 18.40 -8.46 11.19
C MET A 80 16.98 -8.80 11.65
N PHE A 81 16.21 -9.53 10.82
CA PHE A 81 14.82 -9.86 11.10
C PHE A 81 14.58 -10.55 12.46
N PRO A 82 15.39 -11.52 12.93
CA PRO A 82 15.20 -12.15 14.24
C PRO A 82 15.29 -11.17 15.42
N GLN A 83 16.06 -10.09 15.27
CA GLN A 83 16.18 -9.05 16.28
C GLN A 83 14.98 -8.09 16.24
N VAL A 84 14.47 -7.78 15.05
CA VAL A 84 13.26 -6.97 14.83
C VAL A 84 12.00 -7.67 15.36
N VAL A 85 11.95 -9.00 15.39
CA VAL A 85 10.83 -9.74 16.00
C VAL A 85 10.71 -9.45 17.51
N LYS A 86 11.80 -9.13 18.21
CA LYS A 86 11.75 -8.78 19.64
C LYS A 86 10.96 -7.49 19.91
N ILE A 87 10.94 -6.57 18.95
CA ILE A 87 10.21 -5.30 19.02
C ILE A 87 8.79 -5.38 18.41
N ALA A 88 8.36 -6.57 18.00
CA ALA A 88 7.02 -6.79 17.45
C ALA A 88 5.89 -6.37 18.42
N ARG A 89 6.13 -6.38 19.73
CA ARG A 89 5.15 -5.89 20.73
C ARG A 89 4.82 -4.40 20.56
N VAL A 90 5.80 -3.59 20.14
CA VAL A 90 5.63 -2.15 19.91
C VAL A 90 5.18 -1.88 18.47
N LEU A 91 5.75 -2.60 17.49
CA LEU A 91 5.44 -2.42 16.07
C LEU A 91 4.09 -3.02 15.64
N GLY A 92 3.61 -4.04 16.35
CA GLY A 92 2.37 -4.75 16.08
C GLY A 92 1.13 -3.86 16.08
N PRO A 93 0.80 -3.15 17.17
CA PRO A 93 -0.38 -2.28 17.21
C PRO A 93 -0.29 -1.11 16.23
N LYS A 94 0.92 -0.66 15.86
CA LYS A 94 1.14 0.40 14.87
C LYS A 94 1.04 -0.10 13.41
N GLY A 95 0.95 -1.42 13.16
CA GLY A 95 0.87 -1.98 11.80
C GLY A 95 2.14 -1.81 10.96
N LEU A 96 3.27 -1.50 11.62
CA LEU A 96 4.57 -1.21 11.03
C LEU A 96 5.51 -2.42 11.01
N MET A 97 5.01 -3.60 11.39
CA MET A 97 5.81 -4.81 11.45
C MET A 97 6.23 -5.27 10.03
N PRO A 98 7.54 -5.42 9.76
CA PRO A 98 7.98 -5.99 8.50
C PRO A 98 7.58 -7.47 8.42
N SER A 99 7.19 -7.93 7.25
CA SER A 99 6.73 -9.29 7.01
C SER A 99 7.33 -9.84 5.72
N PRO A 100 7.89 -11.07 5.73
CA PRO A 100 8.35 -11.75 4.53
C PRO A 100 7.24 -11.94 3.49
N ALA A 101 5.99 -12.18 3.96
CA ALA A 101 4.82 -12.31 3.08
C ALA A 101 4.49 -11.00 2.34
N LYS A 102 4.88 -9.85 2.90
CA LYS A 102 4.71 -8.54 2.30
C LYS A 102 5.91 -8.10 1.45
N GLY A 103 6.92 -8.95 1.29
CA GLY A 103 8.16 -8.61 0.58
C GLY A 103 8.98 -7.49 1.24
N THR A 104 8.68 -7.16 2.50
CA THR A 104 9.40 -6.10 3.28
C THR A 104 10.59 -6.65 4.06
N VAL A 105 10.94 -7.91 3.81
CA VAL A 105 12.13 -8.60 4.33
C VAL A 105 12.84 -9.31 3.18
N SER A 106 13.92 -8.72 2.69
CA SER A 106 14.78 -9.30 1.64
C SER A 106 16.18 -8.68 1.71
N ASP A 107 17.08 -9.25 0.93
CA ASP A 107 18.47 -8.79 0.83
C ASP A 107 18.66 -7.76 -0.31
N ASP A 108 17.65 -7.63 -1.20
CA ASP A 108 17.59 -6.65 -2.29
C ASP A 108 16.88 -5.36 -1.84
N LEU A 109 17.65 -4.43 -1.29
CA LEU A 109 17.16 -3.14 -0.81
C LEU A 109 16.58 -2.23 -1.92
N PRO A 110 17.19 -2.13 -3.13
CA PRO A 110 16.64 -1.31 -4.21
C PRO A 110 15.22 -1.71 -4.61
N ALA A 111 14.99 -3.01 -4.86
CA ALA A 111 13.67 -3.50 -5.26
C ALA A 111 12.65 -3.34 -4.13
N MET A 112 13.07 -3.54 -2.87
CA MET A 112 12.21 -3.36 -1.71
C MET A 112 11.75 -1.91 -1.54
N MET A 113 12.65 -0.93 -1.69
CA MET A 113 12.27 0.48 -1.58
C MET A 113 11.31 0.90 -2.70
N ALA A 114 11.56 0.47 -3.94
CA ALA A 114 10.66 0.73 -5.05
C ALA A 114 9.25 0.13 -4.82
N ASN A 115 9.19 -1.13 -4.38
CA ASN A 115 7.93 -1.81 -4.10
C ASN A 115 7.17 -1.19 -2.92
N LEU A 116 7.87 -0.74 -1.89
CA LEU A 116 7.28 -0.13 -0.70
C LEU A 116 6.75 1.30 -0.96
N GLN A 117 7.35 2.02 -1.91
CA GLN A 117 6.79 3.28 -2.41
C GLN A 117 5.57 3.04 -3.30
N ALA A 118 5.55 1.97 -4.09
CA ALA A 118 4.44 1.63 -4.96
C ALA A 118 3.24 1.00 -4.25
N THR A 119 3.46 0.32 -3.11
CA THR A 119 2.41 -0.43 -2.41
C THR A 119 1.67 0.46 -1.42
N SER A 120 0.37 0.62 -1.66
CA SER A 120 -0.54 1.34 -0.78
C SER A 120 -1.55 0.40 -0.15
N LYS A 121 -1.79 0.56 1.16
CA LYS A 121 -2.79 -0.22 1.90
C LYS A 121 -4.14 0.49 1.80
N PHE A 122 -5.21 -0.27 1.67
CA PHE A 122 -6.56 0.26 1.73
C PHE A 122 -7.42 -0.53 2.72
N GLU A 123 -8.29 0.18 3.42
CA GLU A 123 -9.29 -0.36 4.34
C GLU A 123 -10.66 0.18 3.95
N VAL A 124 -11.68 -0.65 4.11
CA VAL A 124 -13.09 -0.23 3.97
C VAL A 124 -13.54 0.48 5.24
N ASP A 125 -14.07 1.69 5.08
CA ASP A 125 -14.73 2.44 6.14
C ASP A 125 -16.05 1.79 6.56
N GLN A 126 -16.57 2.18 7.73
CA GLN A 126 -17.86 1.72 8.28
C GLN A 126 -19.02 1.95 7.30
N HIS A 127 -18.95 3.00 6.48
CA HIS A 127 -19.95 3.34 5.48
C HIS A 127 -19.79 2.59 4.15
N GLY A 128 -18.80 1.70 4.03
CA GLY A 128 -18.54 0.95 2.79
C GLY A 128 -17.72 1.73 1.75
N TYR A 129 -16.97 2.77 2.16
CA TYR A 129 -16.08 3.48 1.24
C TYR A 129 -14.62 3.03 1.39
N VAL A 130 -13.96 2.81 0.26
CA VAL A 130 -12.51 2.65 0.17
C VAL A 130 -11.92 3.95 -0.33
N HIS A 131 -11.02 4.53 0.47
CA HIS A 131 -10.32 5.77 0.16
C HIS A 131 -8.88 5.44 -0.23
N LEU A 132 -8.43 5.91 -1.39
CA LEU A 132 -7.04 5.78 -1.79
C LEU A 132 -6.60 6.94 -2.68
N ASP A 133 -5.44 7.52 -2.39
CA ASP A 133 -4.77 8.43 -3.30
C ASP A 133 -4.18 7.65 -4.48
N ILE A 134 -4.51 8.08 -5.70
CA ILE A 134 -4.18 7.33 -6.93
C ILE A 134 -3.30 8.10 -7.91
N ALA A 135 -3.34 9.44 -7.86
CA ALA A 135 -2.68 10.28 -8.86
C ALA A 135 -2.36 11.69 -8.35
N ARG A 136 -1.32 12.29 -8.94
CA ARG A 136 -1.06 13.72 -8.91
C ARG A 136 -1.68 14.38 -10.15
N THR A 137 -2.07 15.63 -10.03
CA THR A 137 -2.64 16.42 -11.14
C THR A 137 -1.65 16.66 -12.29
N ALA A 138 -0.36 16.50 -12.03
CA ALA A 138 0.72 16.67 -13.02
C ALA A 138 0.94 15.43 -13.92
N TRP A 139 0.21 14.34 -13.71
CA TRP A 139 0.37 13.11 -14.50
C TRP A 139 -0.51 13.11 -15.74
N THR A 140 -0.17 12.26 -16.69
CA THR A 140 -0.94 12.12 -17.93
C THR A 140 -2.17 11.24 -17.71
N ASP A 141 -3.25 11.49 -18.48
CA ASP A 141 -4.52 10.77 -18.33
C ASP A 141 -4.38 9.24 -18.44
N SER A 142 -3.48 8.75 -19.30
CA SER A 142 -3.23 7.31 -19.49
C SER A 142 -2.63 6.66 -18.24
N GLU A 143 -1.75 7.36 -17.52
CA GLU A 143 -1.14 6.89 -16.28
C GLU A 143 -2.18 6.84 -15.16
N ILE A 144 -3.03 7.87 -15.08
CA ILE A 144 -4.10 7.95 -14.10
C ILE A 144 -5.11 6.81 -14.32
N LEU A 145 -5.51 6.56 -15.56
CA LEU A 145 -6.41 5.46 -15.93
C LEU A 145 -5.83 4.08 -15.59
N THR A 146 -4.53 3.89 -15.79
CA THR A 146 -3.84 2.64 -15.47
C THR A 146 -3.86 2.38 -13.96
N ASN A 147 -3.60 3.41 -13.15
CA ASN A 147 -3.67 3.31 -11.69
C ASN A 147 -5.09 3.05 -11.19
N ILE A 148 -6.10 3.77 -11.71
CA ILE A 148 -7.51 3.53 -11.36
C ILE A 148 -7.92 2.09 -11.68
N THR A 149 -7.56 1.61 -12.87
CA THR A 149 -7.89 0.25 -13.30
C THR A 149 -7.25 -0.79 -12.37
N THR A 150 -6.00 -0.56 -11.95
CA THR A 150 -5.28 -1.44 -11.04
C THR A 150 -5.91 -1.44 -9.64
N PHE A 151 -6.30 -0.28 -9.15
CA PHE A 151 -6.99 -0.13 -7.88
C PHE A 151 -8.36 -0.83 -7.87
N VAL A 152 -9.18 -0.62 -8.90
CA VAL A 152 -10.49 -1.29 -9.03
C VAL A 152 -10.33 -2.81 -9.11
N LYS A 153 -9.32 -3.30 -9.83
CA LYS A 153 -8.99 -4.73 -9.87
C LYS A 153 -8.60 -5.27 -8.49
N ALA A 154 -7.77 -4.54 -7.74
CA ALA A 154 -7.36 -4.94 -6.39
C ALA A 154 -8.55 -4.99 -5.41
N VAL A 155 -9.45 -4.01 -5.45
CA VAL A 155 -10.67 -4.00 -4.64
C VAL A 155 -11.58 -5.18 -4.98
N ARG A 156 -11.74 -5.49 -6.28
CA ARG A 156 -12.51 -6.66 -6.73
C ARG A 156 -11.90 -8.00 -6.34
N ALA A 157 -10.56 -8.07 -6.25
CA ALA A 157 -9.84 -9.26 -5.81
C ALA A 157 -9.90 -9.44 -4.28
N ALA A 158 -9.93 -8.34 -3.54
CA ALA A 158 -10.07 -8.36 -2.09
C ALA A 158 -11.45 -8.86 -1.63
N ARG A 159 -12.46 -8.89 -2.52
CA ARG A 159 -13.84 -9.24 -2.17
C ARG A 159 -13.95 -10.54 -1.36
N PRO A 160 -14.90 -10.63 -0.41
CA PRO A 160 -15.21 -11.89 0.23
C PRO A 160 -15.77 -12.89 -0.82
N PRO A 161 -15.43 -14.18 -0.72
CA PRO A 161 -15.77 -15.20 -1.74
C PRO A 161 -17.28 -15.43 -1.92
N LYS A 162 -18.11 -14.89 -1.01
CA LYS A 162 -19.57 -15.01 -1.04
C LYS A 162 -20.29 -13.95 -1.88
N THR A 163 -19.58 -12.94 -2.40
CA THR A 163 -20.21 -11.81 -3.11
C THR A 163 -19.88 -11.84 -4.61
N ASP A 164 -20.91 -11.64 -5.44
CA ASP A 164 -20.80 -11.56 -6.89
C ASP A 164 -19.85 -10.44 -7.34
N GLU A 165 -18.95 -10.75 -8.27
CA GLU A 165 -17.97 -9.81 -8.83
C GLU A 165 -18.60 -8.56 -9.43
N SER A 166 -19.77 -8.72 -10.05
CA SER A 166 -20.48 -7.65 -10.77
C SER A 166 -21.23 -6.69 -9.84
N LYS A 167 -21.53 -7.11 -8.61
CA LYS A 167 -22.31 -6.32 -7.63
C LYS A 167 -21.46 -5.71 -6.53
N PHE A 168 -20.17 -6.05 -6.47
CA PHE A 168 -19.31 -5.65 -5.37
C PHE A 168 -18.90 -4.17 -5.41
N VAL A 169 -18.85 -3.56 -6.59
CA VAL A 169 -18.50 -2.14 -6.76
C VAL A 169 -19.75 -1.38 -7.20
N GLU A 170 -20.30 -0.55 -6.33
CA GLU A 170 -21.53 0.20 -6.58
C GLU A 170 -21.26 1.51 -7.33
N SER A 171 -20.26 2.27 -6.87
CA SER A 171 -19.88 3.54 -7.48
C SER A 171 -18.40 3.82 -7.30
N ILE A 172 -17.83 4.55 -8.26
CA ILE A 172 -16.45 5.04 -8.21
C ILE A 172 -16.53 6.54 -8.35
N ASN A 173 -15.97 7.29 -7.40
CA ASN A 173 -15.90 8.74 -7.46
C ASN A 173 -14.42 9.15 -7.36
N ILE A 174 -14.00 10.07 -8.21
CA ILE A 174 -12.65 10.61 -8.17
C ILE A 174 -12.74 12.08 -7.81
N SER A 175 -12.00 12.49 -6.78
CA SER A 175 -11.97 13.88 -6.33
C SER A 175 -10.52 14.36 -6.23
N ALA A 176 -10.35 15.66 -6.36
CA ALA A 176 -9.16 16.33 -5.86
C ALA A 176 -9.53 17.06 -4.57
N GLU A 177 -8.54 17.35 -3.72
CA GLU A 177 -8.73 17.92 -2.38
C GLU A 177 -9.57 19.22 -2.38
N TYR A 178 -9.51 19.99 -3.47
CA TYR A 178 -10.24 21.24 -3.66
C TYR A 178 -11.15 21.25 -4.90
N ALA A 179 -11.54 20.09 -5.43
CA ALA A 179 -12.36 19.99 -6.63
C ALA A 179 -13.62 19.12 -6.41
N PRO A 180 -14.73 19.41 -7.11
CA PRO A 180 -15.91 18.56 -7.07
C PRO A 180 -15.57 17.14 -7.56
N GLY A 181 -16.21 16.15 -6.92
CA GLY A 181 -16.02 14.74 -7.27
C GLY A 181 -16.65 14.39 -8.62
N LEU A 182 -15.90 13.69 -9.47
CA LEU A 182 -16.39 13.11 -10.71
C LEU A 182 -16.83 11.66 -10.46
N LYS A 183 -18.12 11.38 -10.63
CA LYS A 183 -18.67 10.03 -10.57
C LYS A 183 -18.39 9.29 -11.86
N LEU A 184 -17.65 8.19 -11.78
CA LEU A 184 -17.36 7.30 -12.88
C LEU A 184 -18.28 6.07 -12.86
N PRO A 185 -18.83 5.65 -14.00
CA PRO A 185 -19.60 4.42 -14.06
C PRO A 185 -18.67 3.20 -13.92
N PRO A 186 -18.99 2.21 -13.07
CA PRO A 186 -18.14 1.06 -12.78
C PRO A 186 -17.97 0.10 -13.98
N GLN A 187 -18.80 0.28 -15.01
CA GLN A 187 -18.81 -0.50 -16.25
C GLN A 187 -17.54 -0.28 -17.10
N ILE A 188 -16.95 0.92 -17.03
CA ILE A 188 -15.74 1.27 -17.80
C ILE A 188 -14.52 0.45 -17.34
N PHE A 189 -14.50 0.05 -16.06
CA PHE A 189 -13.43 -0.72 -15.45
C PHE A 189 -13.79 -2.21 -15.29
N ALA A 190 -14.91 -2.64 -15.88
CA ALA A 190 -15.16 -4.05 -16.05
C ALA A 190 -14.07 -4.62 -16.94
N VAL A 191 -13.21 -5.46 -16.36
CA VAL A 191 -12.20 -6.23 -17.07
C VAL A 191 -12.83 -6.72 -18.37
N ALA A 192 -12.34 -6.20 -19.50
CA ALA A 192 -12.62 -6.79 -20.79
C ALA A 192 -12.25 -8.26 -20.62
N LYS A 193 -13.26 -9.15 -20.60
CA LYS A 193 -13.02 -10.56 -20.85
C LYS A 193 -12.28 -10.57 -22.16
N GLU A 194 -10.98 -10.85 -22.14
CA GLU A 194 -10.25 -11.24 -23.33
C GLU A 194 -11.11 -12.31 -23.99
N LYS A 195 -11.76 -11.93 -25.08
CA LYS A 195 -12.41 -12.88 -25.97
C LYS A 195 -11.28 -13.79 -26.40
N GLY A 196 -11.29 -15.00 -25.87
CA GLY A 196 -10.33 -16.03 -26.22
C GLY A 196 -10.14 -16.04 -27.72
N SER A 197 -8.87 -15.96 -28.12
CA SER A 197 -8.43 -16.30 -29.45
C SER A 197 -9.01 -17.66 -29.82
N LYS A 198 -10.07 -17.65 -30.62
CA LYS A 198 -10.50 -18.75 -31.47
C LYS A 198 -10.63 -18.20 -32.87
N LYS A 199 -9.52 -18.21 -33.59
CA LYS A 199 -9.47 -18.73 -34.96
C LYS A 199 -8.03 -19.01 -35.35
#